data_AF-A0A7Y8MDN8-F1
#
_entry.id   AF-A0A7Y8MDN8-F1
#
_cell.length_a   1.000
_cell.length_b   1.000
_cell.length_c   1.000
_cell.angle_alpha   90.00
_cell.angle_beta   90.00
_cell.angle_gamma   90.00
#
_symmetry.space_group_name_H-M   'P 1'
#
loop_
_entity.id
_entity.type
_entity.pdbx_description
1 polymer ?
#
loop_
_entity_poly.entity_id
_entity_poly.type
_entity_poly.pdbx_seq_one_letter_code
_entity_poly.pdbx_strand_id
1 'polypeptide(L)'
;MSSSTSVLAIFLSVFIAELGDKTQIATLLFAASGTQSPLAVFGAAALALIASTAAAVLLGSAASRTLAAVPLDLIAGVGFVLIGAWTIARSLNS
;
A
#
# COMPACT_ATOMS: atom_id res chain seq x y z
N MET A 1 -22.55 -5.98 -16.30
CA MET A 1 -21.25 -5.39 -16.69
C MET A 1 -20.23 -6.51 -16.64
N SER A 2 -19.51 -6.75 -17.74
CA SER A 2 -18.65 -7.94 -17.91
C SER A 2 -17.53 -7.97 -16.89
N SER A 3 -17.32 -9.10 -16.19
CA SER A 3 -16.33 -9.27 -15.12
C SER A 3 -14.91 -8.83 -15.50
N SER A 4 -14.55 -8.92 -16.79
CA SER A 4 -13.25 -8.47 -17.31
C SER A 4 -13.06 -6.94 -17.24
N THR A 5 -14.14 -6.17 -17.36
CA THR A 5 -14.10 -4.70 -17.27
C THR A 5 -13.82 -4.24 -15.83
N SER A 6 -14.30 -4.98 -14.82
CA SER A 6 -14.09 -4.65 -13.40
C SER A 6 -12.64 -4.85 -12.97
N VAL A 7 -12.01 -5.95 -13.38
CA VAL A 7 -10.59 -6.22 -13.07
C VAL A 7 -9.70 -5.14 -13.68
N LEU A 8 -9.97 -4.78 -14.94
CA LEU A 8 -9.23 -3.72 -15.62
C LEU A 8 -9.40 -2.37 -14.90
N ALA A 9 -10.62 -2.02 -14.49
CA ALA A 9 -10.90 -0.77 -13.79
C ALA A 9 -10.21 -0.70 -12.42
N ILE A 10 -10.24 -1.79 -11.64
CA ILE A 10 -9.54 -1.88 -10.35
C ILE A 10 -8.03 -1.77 -10.57
N PHE A 11 -7.47 -2.52 -11.52
CA PHE A 11 -6.05 -2.46 -11.85
C PHE A 11 -5.65 -1.05 -12.25
N LEU A 12 -6.36 -0.41 -13.19
CA LEU A 12 -6.02 0.96 -13.63
C LEU A 12 -6.14 1.97 -12.49
N SER A 13 -7.20 1.88 -11.69
CA SER A 13 -7.44 2.79 -10.56
C SER A 13 -6.32 2.68 -9.53
N VAL A 14 -5.96 1.44 -9.14
CA VAL A 14 -4.87 1.21 -8.19
C VAL A 14 -3.53 1.58 -8.80
N PHE A 15 -3.29 1.22 -10.07
CA PHE A 15 -2.06 1.55 -10.78
C PHE A 15 -1.81 3.05 -10.84
N ILE A 16 -2.83 3.86 -11.18
CA ILE A 16 -2.72 5.33 -11.19
C ILE A 16 -2.53 5.86 -9.76
N ALA A 17 -3.24 5.32 -8.77
CA ALA A 17 -3.11 5.74 -7.38
C ALA A 17 -1.71 5.47 -6.80
N GLU A 18 -1.07 4.38 -7.23
CA GLU A 18 0.25 3.93 -6.77
C GLU A 18 1.40 4.49 -7.65
N LEU A 19 1.09 5.09 -8.82
CA LEU A 19 2.09 5.60 -9.74
C LEU A 19 2.75 6.86 -9.17
N GLY A 20 4.05 6.77 -8.90
CA GLY A 20 4.79 7.87 -8.28
C GLY A 20 4.65 7.93 -6.76
N ASP A 21 4.25 6.83 -6.11
CA ASP A 21 4.38 6.72 -4.66
C ASP A 21 5.83 7.01 -4.22
N LYS A 22 5.98 7.55 -3.00
CA LYS A 22 7.25 7.99 -2.43
C LYS A 22 8.31 6.89 -2.50
N THR A 23 7.90 5.63 -2.41
CA THR A 23 8.79 4.48 -2.51
C THR A 23 9.34 4.28 -3.93
N GLN A 24 8.53 4.51 -4.97
CA GLN A 24 8.96 4.47 -6.38
C GLN A 24 9.92 5.62 -6.71
N ILE A 25 9.61 6.83 -6.23
CA ILE A 25 10.52 7.99 -6.42
C ILE A 25 11.84 7.77 -5.68
N ALA A 26 11.81 7.25 -4.45
CA ALA A 26 13.02 6.96 -3.67
C ALA A 26 13.89 5.89 -4.34
N THR A 27 13.29 4.80 -4.83
CA THR A 27 14.02 3.75 -5.55
C THR A 27 14.60 4.24 -6.86
N LEU A 28 13.87 5.07 -7.60
CA LEU A 28 14.36 5.69 -8.84
C LEU A 28 15.50 6.67 -8.57
N LEU A 29 15.39 7.51 -7.53
CA LEU A 29 16.48 8.40 -7.10
C LEU A 29 17.73 7.60 -6.69
N PHE A 30 17.54 6.50 -5.97
CA PHE A 30 18.64 5.66 -5.52
C PHE A 30 19.32 4.95 -6.70
N ALA A 31 18.56 4.50 -7.70
CA ALA A 31 19.10 3.97 -8.95
C ALA A 31 19.80 5.05 -9.79
N ALA A 32 19.28 6.28 -9.79
CA ALA A 32 19.84 7.42 -10.53
C ALA A 32 21.07 8.05 -9.87
N SER A 33 21.31 7.79 -8.58
CA SER A 33 22.46 8.30 -7.81
C SER A 33 23.83 7.83 -8.34
N GLY A 34 23.86 6.85 -9.25
CA GLY A 34 25.07 6.33 -9.89
C GLY A 34 25.98 5.53 -8.95
N THR A 35 25.64 5.43 -7.66
CA THR A 35 26.45 4.75 -6.65
C THR A 35 26.30 3.24 -6.69
N GLN A 36 25.17 2.74 -7.22
CA GLN A 36 24.84 1.32 -7.34
C GLN A 36 24.21 1.02 -8.69
N SER A 37 24.32 -0.22 -9.18
CA SER A 37 23.69 -0.59 -10.46
C SER A 37 22.15 -0.53 -10.34
N PRO A 38 21.43 0.01 -11.35
CA PRO A 38 19.97 0.06 -11.32
C PRO A 38 19.31 -1.31 -11.11
N LEU A 39 19.93 -2.37 -11.63
CA LEU A 39 19.48 -3.75 -11.44
C LEU A 39 19.64 -4.23 -9.99
N ALA A 40 20.70 -3.82 -9.29
CA ALA A 40 20.90 -4.13 -7.88
C ALA A 40 19.86 -3.42 -7.00
N VAL A 41 19.55 -2.15 -7.30
CA VAL A 41 18.52 -1.38 -6.59
C VAL A 41 17.13 -2.01 -6.79
N PHE A 42 16.80 -2.38 -8.03
CA PHE A 42 15.56 -3.09 -8.34
C PHE A 42 15.46 -4.42 -7.59
N GLY A 43 16.52 -5.24 -7.63
CA GLY A 43 16.57 -6.52 -6.93
C GLY A 43 16.40 -6.37 -5.42
N ALA A 44 17.07 -5.40 -4.81
CA ALA A 44 16.95 -5.11 -3.38
C ALA A 44 15.53 -4.65 -3.00
N ALA A 45 14.93 -3.74 -3.77
CA ALA A 45 13.57 -3.27 -3.54
C ALA A 45 12.53 -4.40 -3.70
N ALA A 46 12.69 -5.23 -4.73
CA ALA A 46 11.82 -6.39 -4.97
C ALA A 46 11.92 -7.42 -3.82
N LEU A 47 13.13 -7.74 -3.37
CA LEU A 47 13.35 -8.63 -2.24
C LEU A 47 12.77 -8.06 -0.94
N ALA A 48 12.96 -6.76 -0.69
CA ALA A 48 12.38 -6.08 0.47
C ALA A 48 10.85 -6.14 0.45
N LEU A 49 10.23 -5.94 -0.72
CA LEU A 49 8.78 -6.03 -0.88
C LEU A 49 8.27 -7.45 -0.64
N ILE A 50 8.93 -8.46 -1.21
CA ILE A 50 8.58 -9.87 -0.99
C ILE A 50 8.71 -10.23 0.48
N ALA A 51 9.82 -9.87 1.12
CA ALA A 51 10.07 -10.16 2.53
C ALA A 51 9.05 -9.47 3.45
N SER A 52 8.76 -8.19 3.20
CA SER A 52 7.75 -7.43 3.94
C SER A 52 6.36 -8.04 3.78
N THR A 53 5.97 -8.38 2.55
CA THR A 53 4.67 -9.01 2.27
C THR A 53 4.57 -10.39 2.92
N ALA A 54 5.62 -11.21 2.83
CA ALA A 54 5.66 -12.51 3.48
C ALA A 54 5.52 -12.39 5.00
N ALA A 55 6.25 -11.46 5.63
CA ALA A 55 6.13 -11.19 7.06
C ALA A 55 4.71 -10.74 7.42
N ALA A 56 4.12 -9.83 6.66
CA ALA A 56 2.75 -9.34 6.87
C ALA A 56 1.72 -10.48 6.78
N VAL A 57 1.83 -11.36 5.77
CA VAL A 57 0.93 -12.51 5.60
C VAL A 57 1.11 -13.54 6.71
N LEU A 58 2.34 -13.83 7.13
CA LEU A 58 2.60 -14.77 8.23
C LEU A 58 2.05 -14.25 9.55
N LEU A 59 2.29 -12.97 9.86
CA LEU A 59 1.76 -12.33 11.07
C LEU A 59 0.23 -12.21 11.02
N GLY A 60 -0.33 -11.81 9.88
CA GLY A 60 -1.77 -11.70 9.67
C GLY A 60 -2.48 -13.04 9.76
N SER A 61 -1.91 -14.10 9.19
CA SER A 61 -2.45 -15.46 9.29
C SER A 61 -2.35 -16.04 10.70
N ALA A 62 -1.25 -15.78 11.43
CA ALA A 62 -1.14 -16.15 12.84
C ALA A 62 -2.16 -15.40 13.71
N ALA A 63 -2.34 -14.10 13.49
CA ALA A 63 -3.29 -13.27 14.21
C ALA A 63 -4.75 -13.54 13.80
N SER A 64 -5.00 -14.10 12.61
CA SER A 64 -6.37 -14.37 12.13
C SER A 64 -7.20 -15.23 13.10
N ARG A 65 -6.55 -16.15 13.84
CA ARG A 65 -7.22 -16.99 14.84
C ARG A 65 -7.72 -16.21 16.05
N THR A 66 -7.01 -15.17 16.47
CA THR A 66 -7.40 -14.32 17.61
C THR A 66 -8.32 -13.17 17.17
N LEU A 67 -8.17 -12.72 15.92
CA LEU A 67 -8.94 -11.63 15.33
C LEU A 67 -10.32 -12.06 14.78
N ALA A 68 -10.61 -13.36 14.72
CA ALA A 68 -11.87 -13.88 14.18
C ALA A 68 -13.15 -13.36 14.89
N ALA A 69 -13.05 -12.94 16.15
CA ALA A 69 -14.16 -12.35 16.90
C ALA A 69 -14.22 -10.81 16.81
N VAL A 70 -13.24 -10.17 16.16
CA VAL A 70 -13.11 -8.71 16.08
C VAL A 70 -13.73 -8.23 14.76
N PRO A 71 -14.67 -7.26 14.78
CA PRO A 71 -15.25 -6.71 13.56
C PRO A 71 -14.27 -5.74 12.89
N LEU A 72 -13.24 -6.28 12.23
CA LEU A 72 -12.17 -5.51 11.58
C LEU A 72 -12.72 -4.50 10.56
N ASP A 73 -13.75 -4.87 9.81
CA ASP A 73 -14.39 -3.98 8.83
C ASP A 73 -15.04 -2.75 9.47
N LEU A 74 -15.68 -2.94 10.64
CA LEU A 74 -16.29 -1.84 11.38
C LEU A 74 -15.21 -0.91 11.95
N ILE A 75 -14.15 -1.48 12.51
CA ILE A 75 -13.03 -0.70 13.06
C ILE A 75 -12.33 0.09 11.95
N ALA A 76 -12.04 -0.55 10.81
CA ALA A 76 -11.42 0.09 9.66
C ALA A 76 -12.32 1.20 9.08
N GLY A 77 -13.62 0.94 8.96
CA GLY A 77 -14.60 1.92 8.49
C GLY A 77 -14.68 3.15 9.41
N VAL A 78 -14.79 2.94 10.72
CA VAL A 78 -14.81 4.04 11.71
C VAL A 78 -13.50 4.82 11.66
N GLY A 79 -12.36 4.13 11.62
CA GLY A 79 -11.05 4.77 11.50
C GLY A 79 -10.93 5.64 10.24
N PHE A 80 -11.41 5.13 9.10
CA PHE A 80 -11.41 5.86 7.84
C PHE A 80 -12.26 7.14 7.91
N VAL A 81 -13.47 7.07 8.49
CA VAL A 81 -14.33 8.24 8.68
C VAL A 81 -13.68 9.27 9.61
N LEU A 82 -13.08 8.83 10.71
CA LEU A 82 -12.40 9.72 11.66
C LEU A 82 -11.22 10.44 11.02
N ILE A 83 -10.35 9.71 10.32
CA ILE A 83 -9.19 10.30 9.62
C ILE A 83 -9.66 11.26 8.52
N GLY A 84 -10.68 10.87 7.74
CA GLY A 84 -11.26 11.72 6.70
C GLY A 84 -11.83 13.02 7.27
N ALA A 85 -12.64 12.94 8.32
CA ALA A 85 -13.21 14.09 9.00
C ALA A 85 -12.12 15.01 9.60
N TRP A 86 -11.10 14.43 10.24
CA TRP A 86 -9.98 15.17 10.78
C TRP A 86 -9.16 15.89 9.70
N THR A 87 -8.92 15.23 8.56
CA THR A 87 -8.21 15.82 7.42
C THR A 87 -8.97 17.02 6.86
N ILE A 88 -10.29 16.90 6.73
CA ILE A 88 -11.15 18.01 6.28
C ILE A 88 -11.14 19.14 7.31
N ALA A 89 -11.34 18.85 8.60
CA ALA A 89 -11.32 19.86 9.66
C ALA A 89 -9.99 20.61 9.72
N ARG A 90 -8.87 19.90 9.56
CA ARG A 90 -7.54 20.51 9.50
C ARG A 90 -7.40 21.43 8.28
N SER A 91 -7.92 21.02 7.13
CA SER A 91 -7.89 21.82 5.90
C SER A 91 -8.78 23.06 5.96
N LEU A 92 -9.83 23.07 6.81
CA LEU A 92 -10.71 24.22 7.02
C LEU A 92 -10.15 25.21 8.07
N ASN A 93 -9.28 24.73 8.96
CA ASN A 93 -8.63 25.52 10.01
C ASN A 93 -7.22 26.01 9.61
N SER A 94 -6.81 25.78 8.36
CA SER A 94 -5.57 26.25 7.73
C SER A 94 -5.89 27.20 6.58
#